data_AF-A0A9P3YVI5-F1
#
_entry.id   AF-A0A9P3YVI5-F1
#
_cell.length_a   1.000
_cell.length_b   1.000
_cell.length_c   1.000
_cell.angle_alpha   90.00
_cell.angle_beta   90.00
_cell.angle_gamma   90.00
#
_symmetry.space_group_name_H-M   'P 1'
#
loop_
_entity.id
_entity.type
_entity.pdbx_description
1 polymer ?
#
loop_
_entity_poly.entity_id
_entity_poly.type
_entity_poly.pdbx_seq_one_letter_code
_entity_poly.pdbx_strand_id
1 'polypeptide(L)' 'MVELAKEFDLQTIKVGNAVKVNCKRFGFEIDCIVVVATEKELNLAYFDEGRGCMEYQALITEDIQDGDYEIKILS' A
#
# COMPACT_ATOMS: atom_id res chain seq x y z
N MET A 1 -22.91 2.96 10.12
CA MET A 1 -22.36 1.97 9.18
C MET A 1 -21.27 2.67 8.40
N VAL A 2 -20.01 2.34 8.65
CA VAL A 2 -18.89 2.88 7.88
C VAL A 2 -18.82 2.04 6.62
N GLU A 3 -18.98 2.64 5.44
CA GLU A 3 -18.71 1.96 4.18
C GLU A 3 -17.21 1.66 4.14
N LEU A 4 -16.86 0.40 4.39
CA LEU A 4 -15.53 -0.11 4.10
C LEU A 4 -15.29 0.06 2.60
N ALA A 5 -14.19 0.71 2.24
CA ALA A 5 -13.79 0.90 0.84
C ALA A 5 -13.65 -0.48 0.19
N LYS A 6 -14.62 -0.87 -0.63
CA LYS A 6 -14.67 -2.19 -1.29
C LYS A 6 -13.58 -2.36 -2.33
N GLU A 7 -13.03 -1.25 -2.81
CA GLU A 7 -12.14 -1.15 -3.95
C GLU A 7 -11.11 -0.04 -3.70
N PHE A 8 -9.91 -0.21 -4.26
CA PHE A 8 -8.93 0.86 -4.37
C PHE A 8 -9.40 1.89 -5.40
N ASP A 9 -9.39 3.16 -5.02
CA ASP A 9 -9.73 4.25 -5.93
C ASP A 9 -8.56 4.53 -6.90
N LEU A 10 -8.69 4.01 -8.12
CA LEU A 10 -7.70 4.19 -9.19
C LEU A 10 -7.62 5.61 -9.75
N GLN A 11 -8.53 6.51 -9.39
CA GLN A 11 -8.37 7.94 -9.69
C GLN A 11 -7.34 8.59 -8.77
N THR A 12 -7.19 8.04 -7.56
CA THR A 12 -6.40 8.58 -6.47
C THR A 12 -5.07 7.82 -6.29
N ILE A 13 -5.07 6.49 -6.39
CA ILE A 13 -3.87 5.65 -6.29
C ILE A 13 -3.56 5.04 -7.67
N LYS A 14 -2.46 5.47 -8.28
CA LYS A 14 -2.02 5.06 -9.62
C LYS A 14 -0.61 4.51 -9.58
N VAL A 15 -0.27 3.71 -10.59
CA VAL A 15 1.10 3.28 -10.84
C VAL A 15 2.02 4.50 -10.93
N GLY A 16 3.13 4.46 -10.22
CA GLY A 16 4.11 5.53 -10.09
C GLY A 16 3.88 6.47 -8.90
N ASN A 17 2.73 6.43 -8.22
CA ASN A 17 2.55 7.22 -7.00
C ASN A 17 3.49 6.76 -5.90
N ALA A 18 4.02 7.73 -5.15
CA ALA A 18 4.71 7.48 -3.90
C ALA A 18 3.67 7.40 -2.78
N VAL A 19 3.74 6.32 -1.99
CA VAL A 19 2.83 6.08 -0.87
C VAL A 19 3.62 5.67 0.36
N LYS A 20 3.15 6.05 1.54
CA LYS A 20 3.62 5.50 2.81
C LYS A 20 2.63 4.44 3.27
N VAL A 21 3.15 3.25 3.54
CA VAL A 21 2.39 2.14 4.14
C VAL A 21 2.74 2.05 5.61
N ASN A 22 1.71 2.00 6.45
CA ASN A 22 1.85 1.72 7.87
C ASN A 22 1.21 0.36 8.17
N CYS A 23 2.00 -0.60 8.62
CA CYS A 23 1.51 -1.89 9.11
C CYS A 23 1.19 -1.78 10.60
N LYS A 24 -0.09 -1.81 10.96
CA LYS A 24 -0.53 -1.70 12.37
C LYS A 24 -0.16 -2.91 13.18
N ARG A 25 -0.21 -4.10 12.58
CA ARG A 25 0.07 -5.37 13.25
C ARG A 25 1.51 -5.47 13.76
N PHE A 26 2.48 -4.97 12.99
CA PHE A 26 3.90 -5.05 13.32
C PHE A 26 4.52 -3.69 13.71
N GLY A 27 3.77 -2.59 13.58
CA GLY A 27 4.18 -1.27 14.03
C GLY A 27 5.31 -0.65 13.21
N PHE A 28 5.39 -0.95 11.91
CA PHE A 28 6.38 -0.36 11.01
C PHE A 28 5.73 0.52 9.94
N GLU A 29 6.53 1.47 9.43
CA GLU A 29 6.15 2.31 8.30
C GLU A 29 7.22 2.24 7.23
N ILE A 30 6.80 2.28 5.97
CA ILE A 30 7.71 2.24 4.83
C ILE A 30 7.17 3.06 3.66
N ASP A 31 8.08 3.76 2.99
CA ASP A 31 7.78 4.53 1.79
C ASP A 31 7.97 3.63 0.56
N CYS A 32 6.95 3.57 -0.28
CA CYS A 32 6.84 2.68 -1.42
C CYS A 32 6.46 3.45 -2.68
N ILE A 33 6.71 2.83 -3.84
CA ILE A 33 6.16 3.22 -5.13
C ILE A 33 5.12 2.18 -5.55
N VAL A 34 3.96 2.63 -6.00
CA VAL A 34 2.93 1.74 -6.58
C VAL A 34 3.41 1.26 -7.96
N VAL A 35 3.60 -0.05 -8.13
CA VAL A 35 4.02 -0.66 -9.41
C VAL A 35 2.89 -1.37 -10.14
N VAL A 36 1.86 -1.82 -9.40
CA VAL A 36 0.59 -2.30 -9.97
C VAL A 36 -0.55 -1.69 -9.16
N ALA A 37 -1.58 -1.20 -9.85
CA ALA A 37 -2.80 -0.71 -9.22
C ALA A 37 -4.02 -1.29 -9.96
N THR A 38 -4.83 -2.02 -9.22
CA THR A 38 -6.15 -2.52 -9.66
C THR A 38 -7.18 -2.19 -8.58
N GLU A 39 -8.46 -2.35 -8.90
CA GLU A 39 -9.54 -2.09 -7.93
C GLU A 39 -9.46 -3.01 -6.69
N LYS A 40 -8.73 -4.13 -6.75
CA LYS A 40 -8.66 -5.13 -5.65
C LYS A 40 -7.28 -5.34 -5.08
N GLU A 41 -6.23 -4.95 -5.79
CA GLU A 41 -4.85 -5.25 -5.45
C GLU A 41 -3.93 -4.07 -5.79
N LEU A 42 -3.01 -3.78 -4.89
CA LEU A 42 -1.85 -2.92 -5.11
C LEU A 42 -0.57 -3.76 -4.95
N ASN A 43 0.34 -3.65 -5.91
CA ASN A 43 1.73 -4.07 -5.70
C ASN A 43 2.59 -2.85 -5.50
N LEU A 44 3.39 -2.90 -4.44
CA LEU A 44 4.23 -1.82 -3.96
C LEU A 44 5.68 -2.27 -4.02
N ALA A 45 6.56 -1.38 -4.46
CA ALA A 45 8.00 -1.60 -4.42
C ALA A 45 8.63 -0.64 -3.40
N TYR A 46 9.56 -1.15 -2.59
CA TYR A 46 10.33 -0.35 -1.64
C TYR A 46 11.77 -0.82 -1.61
N PHE A 47 12.68 0.04 -1.16
CA PHE A 47 14.08 -0.34 -0.98
C PHE A 47 14.30 -0.81 0.46
N ASP A 48 14.73 -2.05 0.63
CA ASP A 48 15.16 -2.58 1.93
C ASP A 48 16.65 -2.26 2.09
N GLU A 49 16.98 -1.30 2.96
CA GLU A 49 18.37 -0.90 3.23
C GLU A 49 19.20 -2.01 3.88
N GLY A 50 18.57 -2.90 4.66
CA GLY A 50 19.25 -4.01 5.34
C GLY A 50 19.70 -5.08 4.34
N ARG A 51 18.92 -5.29 3.28
CA ARG A 51 19.25 -6.22 2.18
C ARG A 51 19.99 -5.54 1.02
N GLY A 52 19.90 -4.22 0.92
CA GLY A 52 20.47 -3.44 -0.17
C GLY A 52 19.79 -3.69 -1.53
N CYS A 53 18.50 -4.07 -1.53
CA CYS A 53 17.76 -4.39 -2.75
C CYS A 53 16.32 -3.90 -2.72
N MET A 54 15.69 -3.88 -3.90
CA MET A 54 14.26 -3.62 -4.03
C MET A 54 13.46 -4.85 -3.64
N GLU A 55 12.47 -4.65 -2.79
CA GLU A 55 11.50 -5.65 -2.34
C GLU A 55 10.09 -5.24 -2.75
N TYR A 56 9.16 -6.21 -2.72
CA TYR A 56 7.79 -6.01 -3.17
C TYR A 56 6.79 -6.44 -2.10
N GLN A 57 5.72 -5.67 -1.97
CA GLN A 57 4.58 -5.97 -1.10
C GLN A 57 3.30 -5.92 -1.92
N ALA A 58 2.53 -7.01 -1.88
CA ALA A 58 1.16 -7.05 -2.38
C ALA A 58 0.21 -6.67 -1.23
N LEU A 59 -0.77 -5.83 -1.52
CA LEU A 59 -1.88 -5.51 -0.62
C LEU A 59 -3.20 -5.72 -1.36
N ILE A 60 -4.13 -6.39 -0.71
CA ILE A 60 -5.52 -6.49 -1.17
C ILE A 60 -6.41 -5.55 -0.36
N THR A 61 -7.63 -5.33 -0.84
CA THR A 61 -8.58 -4.43 -0.16
C THR A 61 -8.86 -4.84 1.29
N GLU A 62 -8.88 -6.14 1.56
CA GLU A 62 -9.11 -6.76 2.86
C GLU A 62 -8.03 -6.35 3.88
N ASP A 63 -6.77 -6.24 3.46
CA ASP A 63 -5.66 -5.81 4.32
C ASP A 63 -5.88 -4.39 4.89
N ILE A 64 -6.56 -3.53 4.13
CA ILE A 64 -6.92 -2.16 4.55
C ILE A 64 -8.21 -2.17 5.36
N GLN A 65 -9.18 -2.98 4.93
CA GLN A 65 -10.50 -3.08 5.53
C GLN A 65 -10.46 -3.62 6.96
N ASP A 66 -9.63 -4.65 7.19
CA ASP A 66 -9.43 -5.24 8.50
C ASP A 66 -8.53 -4.38 9.41
N GLY A 67 -7.99 -3.28 8.87
CA GLY A 67 -7.15 -2.33 9.59
C GLY A 67 -5.72 -2.82 9.83
N ASP A 68 -5.28 -3.86 9.11
CA ASP A 68 -3.92 -4.37 9.20
C ASP A 68 -2.92 -3.35 8.61
N TYR A 69 -3.34 -2.61 7.59
CA TYR A 69 -2.53 -1.60 6.92
C TYR A 69 -3.28 -0.29 6.66
N GLU A 70 -2.55 0.82 6.75
CA GLU A 70 -2.99 2.14 6.29
C GLU A 70 -2.07 2.63 5.16
N ILE A 71 -2.65 3.25 4.12
CA ILE A 71 -1.92 3.83 3.00
C ILE A 71 -2.13 5.34 2.99
N LYS A 72 -1.02 6.09 2.91
CA LYS A 72 -1.03 7.55 2.75
C LYS A 72 -0.30 7.94 1.47
N ILE A 73 -0.96 8.67 0.59
CA ILE A 73 -0.33 9.20 -0.63
C ILE A 73 0.64 10.33 -0.26
N LEU A 74 1.84 10.27 -0.83
CA LEU A 74 2.89 11.26 -0.64
C LEU A 74 3.01 12.21 -1.84
N SER A 75 2.80 11.70 -3.06
CA SER A 75 2.77 12.50 -4.32
C SER A 75 2.03 11.82 -5.45
#